data_AF-W0T9Y9-F1
#
_entry.id   AF-W0T9Y9-F1
#
_cell.length_a   1.000
_cell.length_b   1.000
_cell.length_c   1.000
_cell.angle_alpha   90.00
_cell.angle_beta   90.00
_cell.angle_gamma   90.00
#
_symmetry.space_group_name_H-M   'P 1'
#
loop_
_entity.id
_entity.type
_entity.pdbx_description
1 polymer ?
#
loop_
_entity_poly.entity_id
_entity_poly.type
_entity_poly.pdbx_seq_one_letter_code
_entity_poly.pdbx_strand_id
1 'polypeptide(L)'
;MSSSDRRRYPKLKKKGLPEHKELVTQDDWYEEAVKLEDGAERWFLSDIRKTLKGYSEAMVAYERALNAENSNAEDTYNIHYNQTRLLLKIYTDYANVDGYINLLQYVNLDGLDLSSVITSIETIVTRFETVLQAYPEKVGWDFLFNTLISYYTFIESENNTSGYALISTLEHFISHFHHLINLELELLESEERSDNVDEAFEEAQFQRDNLAEQSKINLNTGGGIKTREEETAKTELALSTEAFDKEVMTDSLALGYKLVYEVMATICRTENLKDEMLLNIAQKNYLTEMLSKFVPQLDEMAANLEAHHPHNFSELVTIKKSIESLKWIYQRDLESFLKSLDNSDKEGLMSNVELLELAVETFPPEKSWEIRTHLSKTLANLQNILAKEQSDIITGRIKNKDNELSPIVFKLCDIMINRSDNELYRCMIKKAELDQHAEPHTIKEGHLKTIEILERNATTLLTNAKDIAHRSCGFSEYITDKLKRNYIFGQATLRLQMLESTSTALPEDLEDHPYYQALHSAVIRI
;
A
#
# COMPACT_ATOMS: atom_id res chain seq x y z
N MET A 1 -75.17 -20.16 6.52
CA MET A 1 -74.61 -21.30 5.78
C MET A 1 -73.12 -21.04 5.64
N SER A 2 -72.31 -21.77 6.40
CA SER A 2 -70.86 -21.61 6.50
C SER A 2 -70.23 -22.93 6.05
N SER A 3 -69.32 -22.89 5.10
CA SER A 3 -68.35 -23.97 4.89
C SER A 3 -67.08 -23.37 4.31
N SER A 4 -66.09 -23.25 5.19
CA SER A 4 -64.70 -22.91 4.92
C SER A 4 -63.97 -24.11 4.29
N ASP A 5 -63.52 -23.99 3.04
CA ASP A 5 -62.55 -24.92 2.46
C ASP A 5 -61.14 -24.31 2.50
N ARG A 6 -60.37 -24.79 3.48
CA ARG A 6 -58.93 -24.53 3.60
C ARG A 6 -58.18 -25.35 2.55
N ARG A 7 -57.67 -24.71 1.49
CA ARG A 7 -56.64 -25.33 0.64
C ARG A 7 -55.31 -25.36 1.40
N ARG A 8 -54.89 -26.55 1.79
CA ARG A 8 -53.54 -26.82 2.32
C ARG A 8 -52.53 -26.72 1.19
N TYR A 9 -51.67 -25.73 1.23
CA TYR A 9 -50.45 -25.72 0.42
C TYR A 9 -49.52 -26.85 0.91
N PRO A 10 -48.90 -27.63 0.01
CA PRO A 10 -47.94 -28.65 0.39
C PRO A 10 -46.70 -27.97 0.99
N LYS A 11 -46.35 -28.35 2.22
CA LYS A 11 -45.09 -27.95 2.85
C LYS A 11 -43.95 -28.48 1.99
N LEU A 12 -43.18 -27.57 1.40
CA LEU A 12 -41.86 -27.88 0.85
C LEU A 12 -41.07 -28.61 1.95
N LYS A 13 -40.67 -29.86 1.66
CA LYS A 13 -39.74 -30.60 2.51
C LYS A 13 -38.50 -29.73 2.69
N LYS A 14 -38.15 -29.40 3.93
CA LYS A 14 -36.82 -28.87 4.27
C LYS A 14 -35.81 -29.83 3.66
N LYS A 15 -35.07 -29.38 2.64
CA LYS A 15 -33.78 -30.00 2.26
C LYS A 15 -32.96 -30.07 3.55
N GLY A 16 -32.37 -31.23 3.81
CA GLY A 16 -31.61 -31.52 5.02
C GLY A 16 -30.62 -30.39 5.32
N LEU A 17 -30.46 -30.07 6.61
CA LEU A 17 -29.28 -29.32 7.03
C LEU A 17 -28.04 -30.08 6.50
N PRO A 18 -27.02 -29.38 5.98
CA PRO A 18 -25.78 -30.04 5.61
C PRO A 18 -25.25 -30.80 6.83
N GLU A 19 -24.93 -32.09 6.65
CA GLU A 19 -24.24 -32.86 7.67
C GLU A 19 -22.95 -32.12 8.03
N HIS A 20 -22.73 -31.86 9.33
CA HIS A 20 -21.44 -31.38 9.81
C HIS A 20 -20.41 -32.47 9.50
N LYS A 21 -19.64 -32.32 8.41
CA LYS A 21 -18.46 -33.13 8.10
C LYS A 21 -17.52 -32.99 9.30
N GLU A 22 -17.22 -34.09 9.99
CA GLU A 22 -16.19 -34.08 11.04
C GLU A 22 -14.84 -33.82 10.36
N LEU A 23 -14.15 -32.78 10.80
CA LEU A 23 -12.86 -32.38 10.24
C LEU A 23 -11.76 -33.25 10.88
N VAL A 24 -11.15 -34.13 10.09
CA VAL A 24 -10.17 -35.11 10.60
C VAL A 24 -8.84 -35.04 9.84
N THR A 25 -8.90 -34.90 8.52
CA THR A 25 -7.71 -34.91 7.66
C THR A 25 -7.09 -33.52 7.51
N GLN A 26 -5.83 -33.46 7.05
CA GLN A 26 -5.15 -32.19 6.72
C GLN A 26 -5.96 -31.37 5.71
N ASP A 27 -6.48 -32.03 4.66
CA ASP A 27 -7.31 -31.43 3.63
C ASP A 27 -8.62 -30.85 4.21
N ASP A 28 -9.32 -31.59 5.08
CA ASP A 28 -10.54 -31.08 5.72
C ASP A 28 -10.31 -29.78 6.52
N TRP A 29 -9.20 -29.72 7.27
CA TRP A 29 -8.85 -28.53 8.05
C TRP A 29 -8.35 -27.39 7.17
N TYR A 30 -7.65 -27.69 6.07
CA TYR A 30 -7.23 -26.72 5.07
C TYR A 30 -8.43 -26.07 4.37
N GLU A 31 -9.40 -26.88 3.89
CA GLU A 31 -10.65 -26.39 3.29
C GLU A 31 -11.43 -25.48 4.25
N GLU A 32 -11.53 -25.86 5.53
CA GLU A 32 -12.22 -25.04 6.53
C GLU A 32 -11.45 -23.72 6.80
N ALA A 33 -10.12 -23.75 6.83
CA ALA A 33 -9.32 -22.55 7.01
C ALA A 33 -9.52 -21.54 5.87
N VAL A 34 -9.47 -22.00 4.61
CA VAL A 34 -9.75 -21.18 3.42
C VAL A 34 -11.18 -20.60 3.49
N LYS A 35 -12.16 -21.41 3.88
CA LYS A 35 -13.55 -20.96 4.02
C LYS A 35 -13.74 -19.91 5.13
N LEU A 36 -13.00 -20.01 6.23
CA LEU A 36 -13.02 -19.02 7.31
C LEU A 36 -12.37 -17.71 6.85
N GLU A 37 -11.28 -17.79 6.10
CA GLU A 37 -10.62 -16.64 5.48
C GLU A 37 -11.56 -15.91 4.51
N ASP A 38 -12.17 -16.62 3.55
CA ASP A 38 -13.19 -16.07 2.64
C ASP A 38 -14.40 -15.48 3.39
N GLY A 39 -14.76 -16.10 4.51
CA GLY A 39 -15.81 -15.62 5.40
C GLY A 39 -15.46 -14.27 6.04
N ALA A 40 -14.19 -14.05 6.36
CA ALA A 40 -13.67 -12.81 6.94
C ALA A 40 -13.61 -11.67 5.91
N GLU A 41 -13.26 -11.96 4.66
CA GLU A 41 -13.21 -10.98 3.55
C GLU A 41 -14.54 -10.25 3.34
N ARG A 42 -15.67 -10.90 3.65
CA ARG A 42 -17.02 -10.29 3.57
C ARG A 42 -17.17 -9.04 4.45
N TRP A 43 -16.41 -8.96 5.53
CA TRP A 43 -16.46 -7.85 6.47
C TRP A 43 -15.36 -6.82 6.25
N PHE A 44 -14.38 -7.10 5.37
CA PHE A 44 -13.15 -6.32 5.17
C PHE A 44 -13.41 -4.80 5.04
N LEU A 45 -14.42 -4.44 4.23
CA LEU A 45 -14.76 -3.04 3.96
C LEU A 45 -15.64 -2.37 5.04
N SER A 46 -16.12 -3.11 6.05
CA SER A 46 -17.18 -2.63 6.95
C SER A 46 -16.92 -2.85 8.45
N ASP A 47 -16.19 -3.90 8.85
CA ASP A 47 -16.02 -4.28 10.26
C ASP A 47 -14.69 -5.01 10.50
N ILE A 48 -13.64 -4.25 10.78
CA ILE A 48 -12.27 -4.75 11.04
C ILE A 48 -12.24 -5.77 12.17
N ARG A 49 -13.04 -5.57 13.24
CA ARG A 49 -13.06 -6.50 14.38
C ARG A 49 -13.56 -7.87 13.97
N LYS A 50 -14.62 -7.94 13.15
CA LYS A 50 -15.11 -9.22 12.61
C LYS A 50 -14.13 -9.85 11.64
N THR A 51 -13.51 -9.05 10.77
CA THR A 51 -12.49 -9.53 9.83
C THR A 51 -11.32 -10.17 10.57
N LEU A 52 -10.71 -9.48 11.53
CA LEU A 52 -9.59 -10.01 12.31
C LEU A 52 -9.96 -11.25 13.13
N LYS A 53 -11.18 -11.30 13.67
CA LYS A 53 -11.67 -12.50 14.33
C LYS A 53 -11.73 -13.69 13.37
N GLY A 54 -12.26 -13.50 12.17
CA GLY A 54 -12.32 -14.55 11.15
C GLY A 54 -10.94 -15.01 10.70
N TYR A 55 -10.00 -14.08 10.51
CA TYR A 55 -8.60 -14.42 10.21
C TYR A 55 -7.92 -15.18 11.34
N SER A 56 -8.15 -14.82 12.61
CA SER A 56 -7.64 -15.58 13.76
C SER A 56 -8.21 -17.00 13.79
N GLU A 57 -9.51 -17.16 13.52
CA GLU A 57 -10.14 -18.48 13.39
C GLU A 57 -9.55 -19.31 12.23
N ALA A 58 -9.27 -18.66 11.08
CA ALA A 58 -8.60 -19.30 9.94
C ALA A 58 -7.16 -19.74 10.29
N MET A 59 -6.38 -18.91 10.97
CA MET A 59 -5.03 -19.26 11.42
C MET A 59 -5.02 -20.49 12.34
N VAL A 60 -5.97 -20.57 13.28
CA VAL A 60 -6.13 -21.74 14.15
C VAL A 60 -6.50 -23.00 13.35
N ALA A 61 -7.33 -22.87 12.32
CA ALA A 61 -7.67 -23.99 11.43
C ALA A 61 -6.46 -24.46 10.61
N TYR A 62 -5.66 -23.53 10.07
CA TYR A 62 -4.39 -23.84 9.40
C TYR A 62 -3.40 -24.56 10.33
N GLU A 63 -3.26 -24.11 11.59
CA GLU A 63 -2.43 -24.80 12.59
C GLU A 63 -2.91 -26.23 12.88
N ARG A 64 -4.23 -26.45 12.92
CA ARG A 64 -4.78 -27.81 13.05
C ARG A 64 -4.52 -28.67 11.83
N ALA A 65 -4.57 -28.10 10.62
CA ALA A 65 -4.24 -28.80 9.39
C ALA A 65 -2.78 -29.28 9.37
N LEU A 66 -1.84 -28.46 9.86
CA LEU A 66 -0.42 -28.85 9.99
C LEU A 66 -0.20 -29.98 11.01
N ASN A 67 -1.07 -30.09 12.01
CA ASN A 67 -1.00 -31.11 13.06
C ASN A 67 -1.86 -32.36 12.79
N ALA A 68 -2.55 -32.42 11.63
CA ALA A 68 -3.45 -33.52 11.31
C ALA A 68 -2.71 -34.81 10.88
N GLU A 69 -3.37 -35.96 11.04
CA GLU A 69 -2.82 -37.23 10.59
C GLU A 69 -2.83 -37.33 9.05
N ASN A 70 -1.81 -37.96 8.48
CA ASN A 70 -1.60 -38.13 7.02
C ASN A 70 -1.33 -36.82 6.24
N SER A 71 -0.46 -35.97 6.79
CA SER A 71 0.02 -34.77 6.09
C SER A 71 0.72 -35.11 4.76
N ASN A 72 0.43 -34.35 3.71
CA ASN A 72 1.18 -34.38 2.46
C ASN A 72 1.98 -33.09 2.27
N ALA A 73 3.05 -33.16 1.48
CA ALA A 73 3.97 -32.05 1.30
C ALA A 73 3.39 -30.89 0.46
N GLU A 74 2.33 -31.11 -0.31
CA GLU A 74 1.69 -30.08 -1.13
C GLU A 74 0.80 -29.17 -0.28
N ASP A 75 -0.12 -29.78 0.46
CA ASP A 75 -1.00 -29.05 1.35
C ASP A 75 -0.22 -28.38 2.46
N THR A 76 0.85 -29.01 2.97
CA THR A 76 1.72 -28.38 3.97
C THR A 76 2.37 -27.10 3.42
N TYR A 77 2.82 -27.09 2.17
CA TYR A 77 3.33 -25.87 1.52
C TYR A 77 2.21 -24.83 1.38
N ASN A 78 1.05 -25.21 0.85
CA ASN A 78 -0.09 -24.30 0.66
C ASN A 78 -0.58 -23.68 1.98
N ILE A 79 -0.63 -24.47 3.05
CA ILE A 79 -0.97 -23.99 4.39
C ILE A 79 0.05 -22.96 4.87
N HIS A 80 1.35 -23.26 4.77
CA HIS A 80 2.39 -22.32 5.18
C HIS A 80 2.40 -21.04 4.36
N TYR A 81 2.16 -21.16 3.05
CA TYR A 81 2.03 -20.01 2.17
C TYR A 81 0.83 -19.13 2.58
N ASN A 82 -0.36 -19.70 2.66
CA ASN A 82 -1.57 -18.95 3.00
C ASN A 82 -1.49 -18.28 4.37
N GLN A 83 -0.94 -18.97 5.39
CA GLN A 83 -0.71 -18.35 6.69
C GLN A 83 0.21 -17.13 6.56
N THR A 84 1.29 -17.23 5.79
CA THR A 84 2.29 -16.17 5.69
C THR A 84 1.78 -14.99 4.85
N ARG A 85 1.08 -15.27 3.74
CA ARG A 85 0.37 -14.27 2.93
C ARG A 85 -0.67 -13.52 3.76
N LEU A 86 -1.45 -14.23 4.57
CA LEU A 86 -2.46 -13.61 5.43
C LEU A 86 -1.83 -12.68 6.47
N LEU A 87 -0.70 -13.05 7.08
CA LEU A 87 0.02 -12.18 8.00
C LEU A 87 0.52 -10.91 7.30
N LEU A 88 1.08 -11.03 6.10
CA LEU A 88 1.51 -9.87 5.31
C LEU A 88 0.33 -8.95 5.02
N LYS A 89 -0.80 -9.50 4.56
CA LYS A 89 -2.02 -8.74 4.29
C LYS A 89 -2.52 -7.97 5.52
N ILE A 90 -2.60 -8.64 6.68
CA ILE A 90 -3.05 -7.99 7.92
C ILE A 90 -2.09 -6.86 8.32
N TYR A 91 -0.78 -7.08 8.13
CA TYR A 91 0.23 -6.06 8.39
C TYR A 91 0.03 -4.83 7.49
N THR A 92 -0.04 -5.01 6.17
CA THR A 92 -0.16 -3.91 5.20
C THR A 92 -1.51 -3.19 5.27
N ASP A 93 -2.61 -3.92 5.50
CA ASP A 93 -3.98 -3.37 5.45
C ASP A 93 -4.42 -2.71 6.76
N TYR A 94 -3.79 -3.05 7.90
CA TYR A 94 -4.22 -2.55 9.21
C TYR A 94 -3.11 -2.05 10.13
N ALA A 95 -1.94 -2.70 10.16
CA ALA A 95 -0.89 -2.36 11.11
C ALA A 95 0.06 -1.26 10.58
N ASN A 96 0.31 -1.26 9.26
CA ASN A 96 1.25 -0.36 8.58
C ASN A 96 0.63 0.24 7.31
N VAL A 97 -0.55 0.82 7.45
CA VAL A 97 -1.30 1.35 6.31
C VAL A 97 -0.65 2.63 5.82
N ASP A 98 -0.47 2.75 4.50
CA ASP A 98 0.27 3.83 3.84
C ASP A 98 1.72 3.97 4.38
N GLY A 99 2.29 2.93 5.00
CA GLY A 99 3.66 2.90 5.51
C GLY A 99 3.87 3.48 6.92
N TYR A 100 2.85 4.09 7.53
CA TYR A 100 3.00 4.76 8.83
C TYR A 100 1.75 4.77 9.73
N ILE A 101 0.59 4.27 9.27
CA ILE A 101 -0.67 4.34 10.03
C ILE A 101 -1.05 2.97 10.58
N ASN A 102 -1.13 2.89 11.91
CA ASN A 102 -1.69 1.72 12.59
C ASN A 102 -3.18 1.93 12.90
N LEU A 103 -4.05 1.39 12.04
CA LEU A 103 -5.51 1.50 12.22
C LEU A 103 -6.03 0.71 13.41
N LEU A 104 -5.31 -0.31 13.86
CA LEU A 104 -5.73 -1.18 14.97
C LEU A 104 -5.83 -0.41 16.29
N GLN A 105 -5.11 0.70 16.43
CA GLN A 105 -5.19 1.59 17.60
C GLN A 105 -6.57 2.24 17.77
N TYR A 106 -7.35 2.33 16.69
CA TYR A 106 -8.68 2.96 16.67
C TYR A 106 -9.83 1.96 16.77
N VAL A 107 -9.53 0.66 16.87
CA VAL A 107 -10.53 -0.40 16.95
C VAL A 107 -10.50 -0.99 18.35
N ASN A 108 -11.68 -1.17 18.96
CA ASN A 108 -11.74 -1.94 20.21
C ASN A 108 -11.57 -3.44 19.89
N LEU A 109 -10.41 -3.97 20.24
CA LEU A 109 -10.03 -5.38 20.07
C LEU A 109 -10.16 -6.19 21.37
N ASP A 110 -10.78 -5.63 22.42
CA ASP A 110 -10.89 -6.27 23.73
C ASP A 110 -11.58 -7.64 23.61
N GLY A 111 -10.96 -8.65 24.23
CA GLY A 111 -11.48 -10.02 24.26
C GLY A 111 -11.25 -10.83 22.98
N LEU A 112 -10.46 -10.34 22.02
CA LEU A 112 -9.93 -11.13 20.91
C LEU A 112 -8.49 -11.56 21.21
N ASP A 113 -8.18 -12.83 20.98
CA ASP A 113 -6.80 -13.31 20.92
C ASP A 113 -6.30 -13.16 19.48
N LEU A 114 -5.42 -12.18 19.28
CA LEU A 114 -4.86 -11.82 17.98
C LEU A 114 -3.34 -12.07 17.93
N SER A 115 -2.79 -12.77 18.92
CA SER A 115 -1.36 -13.07 19.00
C SER A 115 -0.84 -13.90 17.82
N SER A 116 -1.74 -14.67 17.18
CA SER A 116 -1.44 -15.49 16.00
C SER A 116 -1.51 -14.72 14.68
N VAL A 117 -2.08 -13.51 14.64
CA VAL A 117 -2.34 -12.74 13.41
C VAL A 117 -1.66 -11.37 13.37
N ILE A 118 -1.40 -10.75 14.52
CA ILE A 118 -0.66 -9.48 14.61
C ILE A 118 0.78 -9.81 14.97
N THR A 119 1.68 -9.62 14.01
CA THR A 119 3.11 -9.88 14.15
C THR A 119 3.92 -8.78 13.48
N SER A 120 5.21 -8.71 13.81
CA SER A 120 6.14 -7.77 13.17
C SER A 120 6.53 -8.19 11.75
N ILE A 121 6.97 -7.22 10.95
CA ILE A 121 7.42 -7.46 9.57
C ILE A 121 8.67 -8.37 9.52
N GLU A 122 9.60 -8.29 10.48
CA GLU A 122 10.78 -9.16 10.48
C GLU A 122 10.40 -10.64 10.64
N THR A 123 9.36 -10.88 11.46
CA THR A 123 8.81 -12.23 11.64
C THR A 123 8.15 -12.73 10.35
N ILE A 124 7.45 -11.86 9.63
CA ILE A 124 6.80 -12.21 8.34
C ILE A 124 7.86 -12.54 7.30
N VAL A 125 8.89 -11.71 7.17
CA VAL A 125 10.04 -11.95 6.27
C VAL A 125 10.70 -13.30 6.58
N THR A 126 11.01 -13.56 7.86
CA THR A 126 11.63 -14.81 8.29
C THR A 126 10.76 -16.02 7.94
N ARG A 127 9.42 -15.89 8.04
CA ARG A 127 8.49 -16.95 7.64
C ARG A 127 8.53 -17.21 6.14
N PHE A 128 8.51 -16.18 5.30
CA PHE A 128 8.66 -16.35 3.85
C PHE A 128 9.98 -17.04 3.49
N GLU A 129 11.09 -16.59 4.09
CA GLU A 129 12.41 -17.21 3.88
C GLU A 129 12.43 -18.68 4.31
N THR A 130 11.80 -19.01 5.44
CA THR A 130 11.70 -20.39 5.93
C THR A 130 10.93 -21.28 4.97
N VAL A 131 9.79 -20.80 4.45
CA VAL A 131 8.97 -21.55 3.49
C VAL A 131 9.73 -21.74 2.17
N LEU A 132 10.40 -20.70 1.67
CA LEU A 132 11.21 -20.77 0.46
C LEU A 132 12.36 -21.78 0.59
N GLN A 133 13.03 -21.82 1.75
CA GLN A 133 14.10 -22.79 2.02
C GLN A 133 13.58 -24.24 2.15
N ALA A 134 12.38 -24.42 2.71
CA ALA A 134 11.77 -25.73 2.89
C ALA A 134 11.18 -26.31 1.59
N TYR A 135 10.71 -25.45 0.69
CA TYR A 135 9.99 -25.85 -0.53
C TYR A 135 10.50 -25.13 -1.80
N PRO A 136 11.81 -25.16 -2.12
CA PRO A 136 12.39 -24.37 -3.20
C PRO A 136 11.85 -24.73 -4.59
N GLU A 137 11.38 -25.96 -4.78
CA GLU A 137 10.85 -26.44 -6.08
C GLU A 137 9.35 -26.18 -6.27
N LYS A 138 8.65 -25.66 -5.25
CA LYS A 138 7.19 -25.44 -5.27
C LYS A 138 6.77 -23.98 -5.36
N VAL A 139 7.73 -23.06 -5.30
CA VAL A 139 7.42 -21.63 -5.26
C VAL A 139 6.94 -21.13 -6.62
N GLY A 140 5.72 -20.60 -6.64
CA GLY A 140 5.15 -19.92 -7.79
C GLY A 140 5.47 -18.43 -7.81
N TRP A 141 5.09 -17.74 -8.89
CA TRP A 141 5.28 -16.30 -9.05
C TRP A 141 4.64 -15.50 -7.90
N ASP A 142 3.41 -15.84 -7.51
CA ASP A 142 2.65 -15.15 -6.46
C ASP A 142 3.34 -15.23 -5.08
N PHE A 143 3.91 -16.40 -4.75
CA PHE A 143 4.71 -16.56 -3.53
C PHE A 143 5.95 -15.65 -3.54
N LEU A 144 6.68 -15.63 -4.66
CA LEU A 144 7.88 -14.81 -4.80
C LEU A 144 7.54 -13.32 -4.78
N PHE A 145 6.46 -12.90 -5.46
CA PHE A 145 5.98 -11.53 -5.43
C PHE A 145 5.67 -11.08 -4.00
N ASN A 146 4.89 -11.86 -3.25
CA ASN A 146 4.61 -11.57 -1.83
C ASN A 146 5.88 -11.57 -0.95
N THR A 147 6.85 -12.43 -1.25
CA THR A 147 8.16 -12.42 -0.57
C THR A 147 8.90 -11.10 -0.82
N LEU A 148 8.93 -10.63 -2.07
CA LEU A 148 9.56 -9.36 -2.44
C LEU A 148 8.84 -8.16 -1.83
N ILE A 149 7.51 -8.19 -1.76
CA ILE A 149 6.72 -7.18 -1.05
C ILE A 149 7.14 -7.14 0.41
N SER A 150 7.28 -8.29 1.08
CA SER A 150 7.70 -8.34 2.48
C SER A 150 9.09 -7.73 2.71
N TYR A 151 10.05 -7.96 1.81
CA TYR A 151 11.37 -7.34 1.85
C TYR A 151 11.32 -5.82 1.63
N TYR A 152 10.52 -5.38 0.66
CA TYR A 152 10.30 -3.96 0.40
C TYR A 152 9.69 -3.27 1.63
N THR A 153 8.59 -3.82 2.17
CA THR A 153 7.92 -3.29 3.35
C THR A 153 8.82 -3.30 4.58
N PHE A 154 9.69 -4.31 4.74
CA PHE A 154 10.69 -4.33 5.83
C PHE A 154 11.64 -3.14 5.73
N ILE A 155 12.18 -2.86 4.54
CA ILE A 155 13.11 -1.74 4.32
C ILE A 155 12.40 -0.38 4.45
N GLU A 156 11.16 -0.27 3.97
CA GLU A 156 10.36 0.96 4.01
C GLU A 156 9.91 1.32 5.44
N SER A 157 9.48 0.33 6.23
CA SER A 157 8.90 0.58 7.56
C SER A 157 9.93 0.72 8.69
N GLU A 158 11.14 0.18 8.54
CA GLU A 158 12.18 0.27 9.56
C GLU A 158 13.15 1.43 9.34
N ASN A 159 12.85 2.54 10.01
CA ASN A 159 13.69 3.76 10.02
C ASN A 159 15.15 3.53 10.46
N ASN A 160 15.46 2.42 11.15
CA ASN A 160 16.78 2.09 11.68
C ASN A 160 17.28 0.71 11.25
N THR A 161 16.98 0.28 10.03
CA THR A 161 17.51 -0.98 9.49
C THR A 161 19.05 -1.00 9.55
N SER A 162 19.64 -1.99 10.22
CA SER A 162 21.10 -2.10 10.30
C SER A 162 21.71 -2.32 8.92
N GLY A 163 22.91 -1.77 8.66
CA GLY A 163 23.55 -1.95 7.35
C GLY A 163 23.82 -3.40 6.94
N TYR A 164 23.94 -4.33 7.88
CA TYR A 164 24.02 -5.77 7.57
C TYR A 164 22.67 -6.30 7.08
N ALA A 165 21.58 -6.00 7.79
CA ALA A 165 20.23 -6.42 7.40
C ALA A 165 19.86 -5.85 6.03
N LEU A 166 20.13 -4.56 5.78
CA LEU A 166 19.84 -3.92 4.49
C LEU A 166 20.57 -4.60 3.32
N ILE A 167 21.85 -4.94 3.50
CA ILE A 167 22.64 -5.64 2.47
C ILE A 167 22.07 -7.05 2.23
N SER A 168 21.85 -7.82 3.29
CA SER A 168 21.33 -9.19 3.19
C SER A 168 19.96 -9.23 2.52
N THR A 169 19.06 -8.33 2.90
CA THR A 169 17.72 -8.22 2.31
C THR A 169 17.80 -7.82 0.84
N LEU A 170 18.67 -6.88 0.46
CA LEU A 170 18.85 -6.48 -0.93
C LEU A 170 19.44 -7.62 -1.80
N GLU A 171 20.40 -8.38 -1.28
CA GLU A 171 20.94 -9.55 -1.97
C GLU A 171 19.86 -10.61 -2.22
N HIS A 172 19.07 -10.94 -1.18
CA HIS A 172 17.95 -11.88 -1.30
C HIS A 172 16.88 -11.36 -2.27
N PHE A 173 16.53 -10.07 -2.18
CA PHE A 173 15.57 -9.46 -3.08
C PHE A 173 16.01 -9.58 -4.53
N ILE A 174 17.22 -9.15 -4.89
CA ILE A 174 17.69 -9.18 -6.29
C ILE A 174 17.70 -10.63 -6.81
N SER A 175 18.13 -11.59 -5.98
CA SER A 175 18.12 -13.00 -6.36
C SER A 175 16.70 -13.52 -6.63
N HIS A 176 15.75 -13.24 -5.73
CA HIS A 176 14.36 -13.70 -5.88
C HIS A 176 13.62 -12.93 -6.97
N PHE A 177 13.96 -11.66 -7.20
CA PHE A 177 13.42 -10.83 -8.26
C PHE A 177 13.74 -11.40 -9.64
N HIS A 178 15.00 -11.80 -9.88
CA HIS A 178 15.35 -12.45 -11.15
C HIS A 178 14.63 -13.78 -11.34
N HIS A 179 14.41 -14.55 -10.25
CA HIS A 179 13.62 -15.77 -10.33
C HIS A 179 12.16 -15.47 -10.70
N LEU A 180 11.55 -14.47 -10.05
CA LEU A 180 10.18 -14.03 -10.36
C LEU A 180 10.04 -13.64 -11.83
N ILE A 181 10.91 -12.74 -12.32
CA ILE A 181 10.83 -12.26 -13.72
C ILE A 181 10.96 -13.41 -14.72
N ASN A 182 11.82 -14.39 -14.46
CA ASN A 182 11.91 -15.57 -15.33
C ASN A 182 10.62 -16.39 -15.34
N LEU A 183 9.99 -16.61 -14.18
CA LEU A 183 8.71 -17.31 -14.09
C LEU A 183 7.60 -16.55 -14.81
N GLU A 184 7.52 -15.23 -14.62
CA GLU A 184 6.53 -14.38 -15.28
C GLU A 184 6.70 -14.38 -16.80
N LEU A 185 7.94 -14.32 -17.30
CA LEU A 185 8.22 -14.43 -18.74
C LEU A 185 7.82 -15.79 -19.30
N GLU A 186 8.12 -16.89 -18.58
CA GLU A 186 7.68 -18.24 -18.99
C GLU A 186 6.16 -18.35 -19.05
N LEU A 187 5.44 -17.72 -18.11
CA LEU A 187 3.99 -17.67 -18.09
C LEU A 187 3.43 -16.85 -19.26
N LEU A 188 3.96 -15.65 -19.52
CA LEU A 188 3.57 -14.82 -20.67
C LEU A 188 3.78 -15.56 -22.00
N GLU A 189 4.94 -16.21 -22.18
CA GLU A 189 5.20 -17.00 -23.39
C GLU A 189 4.23 -18.18 -23.54
N SER A 190 3.79 -18.77 -22.43
CA SER A 190 2.84 -19.87 -22.44
C SER A 190 1.44 -19.42 -22.87
N GLU A 191 1.00 -18.25 -22.40
CA GLU A 191 -0.29 -17.64 -22.75
C GLU A 191 -0.33 -17.21 -24.23
N GLU A 192 0.74 -16.56 -24.71
CA GLU A 192 0.84 -16.17 -26.12
C GLU A 192 0.80 -17.40 -27.04
N ARG A 193 1.36 -18.54 -26.61
CA ARG A 193 1.29 -19.79 -27.39
C ARG A 193 -0.10 -20.40 -27.38
N SER A 194 -0.87 -20.32 -26.30
CA SER A 194 -2.26 -20.81 -26.29
C SER A 194 -3.17 -19.97 -27.17
N ASP A 195 -3.05 -18.64 -27.12
CA ASP A 195 -3.87 -17.73 -27.93
C ASP A 195 -3.64 -17.94 -29.43
N ASN A 196 -2.40 -18.18 -29.84
CA ASN A 196 -2.05 -18.49 -31.23
C ASN A 196 -2.57 -19.85 -31.72
N VAL A 197 -2.81 -20.82 -30.83
CA VAL A 197 -3.36 -22.13 -31.18
C VAL A 197 -4.88 -22.07 -31.30
N ASP A 198 -5.54 -21.29 -30.43
CA ASP A 198 -7.00 -21.12 -30.47
C ASP A 198 -7.45 -20.26 -31.66
N GLU A 199 -6.71 -19.21 -32.05
CA GLU A 199 -6.99 -18.47 -33.29
C GLU A 199 -6.83 -19.34 -34.56
N ALA A 200 -5.87 -20.26 -34.57
CA ALA A 200 -5.66 -21.20 -35.68
C ALA A 200 -6.75 -22.30 -35.75
N PHE A 201 -7.40 -22.63 -34.63
CA PHE A 201 -8.52 -23.58 -34.58
C PHE A 201 -9.86 -22.92 -34.89
N GLU A 202 -10.07 -21.66 -34.50
CA GLU A 202 -11.30 -20.92 -34.81
C GLU A 202 -11.40 -20.52 -36.29
N GLU A 203 -10.29 -20.16 -36.96
CA GLU A 203 -10.32 -19.91 -38.42
C GLU A 203 -10.64 -21.17 -39.25
N ALA A 204 -10.43 -22.37 -38.71
CA ALA A 204 -10.74 -23.63 -39.39
C ALA A 204 -12.21 -24.09 -39.24
N GLN A 205 -12.99 -23.50 -38.33
CA GLN A 205 -14.37 -23.94 -38.02
C GLN A 205 -15.51 -22.99 -38.42
N PHE A 206 -15.23 -21.83 -39.03
CA PHE A 206 -16.28 -21.01 -39.64
C PHE A 206 -16.76 -21.58 -41.00
N GLN A 207 -17.43 -22.74 -40.97
CA GLN A 207 -18.48 -23.01 -41.95
C GLN A 207 -19.66 -22.09 -41.66
N ARG A 208 -20.03 -21.25 -42.64
CA ARG A 208 -21.22 -20.38 -42.60
C ARG A 208 -22.45 -21.17 -42.14
N ASP A 209 -22.91 -20.85 -40.93
CA ASP A 209 -24.11 -21.41 -40.35
C ASP A 209 -25.34 -20.87 -41.10
N ASN A 210 -25.91 -21.70 -41.98
CA ASN A 210 -27.18 -21.41 -42.64
C ASN A 210 -28.30 -21.61 -41.61
N LEU A 211 -28.69 -20.53 -40.95
CA LEU A 211 -29.72 -20.38 -39.92
C LEU A 211 -31.18 -20.67 -40.39
N ALA A 212 -31.37 -21.57 -41.37
CA ALA A 212 -32.68 -21.91 -41.93
C ALA A 212 -33.09 -23.39 -41.82
N GLU A 213 -32.21 -24.32 -41.43
CA GLU A 213 -32.53 -25.77 -41.48
C GLU A 213 -32.57 -26.54 -40.15
N GLN A 214 -32.36 -25.91 -38.99
CA GLN A 214 -32.33 -26.62 -37.69
C GLN A 214 -33.44 -26.25 -36.67
N SER A 215 -34.64 -25.91 -37.13
CA SER A 215 -35.80 -25.76 -36.23
C SER A 215 -36.74 -26.97 -36.27
N LYS A 216 -36.37 -28.03 -35.54
CA LYS A 216 -37.31 -29.07 -35.08
C LYS A 216 -37.22 -29.24 -33.57
N ILE A 217 -37.57 -28.18 -32.84
CA ILE A 217 -37.81 -28.26 -31.39
C ILE A 217 -39.28 -28.68 -31.18
N ASN A 218 -39.48 -29.83 -30.53
CA ASN A 218 -40.82 -30.35 -30.27
C ASN A 218 -41.33 -29.86 -28.91
N LEU A 219 -42.11 -28.76 -28.92
CA LEU A 219 -42.53 -28.01 -27.74
C LEU A 219 -43.49 -28.78 -26.78
N ASN A 220 -44.02 -29.93 -27.19
CA ASN A 220 -44.97 -30.70 -26.38
C ASN A 220 -44.32 -31.79 -25.51
N THR A 221 -43.03 -32.11 -25.69
CA THR A 221 -42.34 -33.16 -24.93
C THR A 221 -41.07 -32.70 -24.22
N GLY A 222 -40.64 -31.45 -24.42
CA GLY A 222 -39.42 -30.92 -23.81
C GLY A 222 -38.12 -31.57 -24.31
N GLY A 223 -38.19 -32.49 -25.29
CA GLY A 223 -37.02 -33.10 -25.91
C GLY A 223 -36.28 -32.09 -26.78
N GLY A 224 -35.07 -31.73 -26.37
CA GLY A 224 -34.23 -30.70 -27.00
C GLY A 224 -33.70 -29.63 -26.03
N ILE A 225 -34.20 -29.59 -24.79
CA ILE A 225 -33.55 -28.82 -23.72
C ILE A 225 -32.42 -29.69 -23.18
N LYS A 226 -31.16 -29.28 -23.39
CA LYS A 226 -30.00 -29.89 -22.71
C LYS A 226 -30.17 -29.66 -21.21
N THR A 227 -30.70 -30.65 -20.50
CA THR A 227 -30.58 -30.72 -19.05
C THR A 227 -29.13 -31.06 -18.73
N ARG A 228 -28.50 -30.21 -17.92
CA ARG A 228 -27.15 -30.39 -17.36
C ARG A 228 -27.14 -31.68 -16.54
N GLU A 229 -26.80 -32.78 -17.21
CA GLU A 229 -26.47 -34.04 -16.56
C GLU A 229 -25.14 -33.89 -15.82
N GLU A 230 -25.01 -34.71 -14.79
CA GLU A 230 -24.01 -34.69 -13.73
C GLU A 230 -22.58 -34.87 -14.27
N GLU A 231 -21.95 -33.75 -14.67
CA GLU A 231 -20.51 -33.65 -14.54
C GLU A 231 -20.20 -33.58 -13.05
N THR A 232 -19.58 -34.66 -12.56
CA THR A 232 -18.88 -34.74 -11.29
C THR A 232 -18.24 -33.40 -10.96
N ALA A 233 -18.88 -32.66 -10.05
CA ALA A 233 -18.28 -31.54 -9.36
C ALA A 233 -17.16 -32.11 -8.46
N LYS A 234 -16.00 -32.39 -9.08
CA LYS A 234 -14.77 -31.92 -8.48
C LYS A 234 -14.93 -30.42 -8.50
N THR A 235 -15.37 -29.87 -7.37
CA THR A 235 -15.13 -28.48 -7.05
C THR A 235 -13.61 -28.36 -7.16
N GLU A 236 -13.11 -27.93 -8.32
CA GLU A 236 -11.85 -27.23 -8.35
C GLU A 236 -12.09 -26.05 -7.42
N LEU A 237 -11.65 -26.24 -6.18
CA LEU A 237 -11.55 -25.21 -5.19
C LEU A 237 -10.63 -24.19 -5.86
N ALA A 238 -11.22 -23.16 -6.43
CA ALA A 238 -10.47 -22.08 -7.04
C ALA A 238 -9.60 -21.52 -5.92
N LEU A 239 -8.33 -21.92 -5.93
CA LEU A 239 -7.29 -21.16 -5.26
C LEU A 239 -7.50 -19.72 -5.72
N SER A 240 -7.49 -18.79 -4.78
CA SER A 240 -7.35 -17.36 -5.05
C SER A 240 -5.94 -17.10 -5.61
N THR A 241 -5.50 -17.85 -6.61
CA THR A 241 -4.42 -17.41 -7.49
C THR A 241 -5.03 -16.32 -8.34
N GLU A 242 -4.62 -15.08 -8.10
CA GLU A 242 -4.84 -14.01 -9.05
C GLU A 242 -4.45 -14.53 -10.44
N ALA A 243 -5.30 -14.26 -11.43
CA ALA A 243 -4.93 -14.63 -12.79
C ALA A 243 -3.68 -13.84 -13.14
N PHE A 244 -2.63 -14.55 -13.55
CA PHE A 244 -1.43 -13.88 -14.05
C PHE A 244 -1.80 -13.07 -15.29
N ASP A 245 -1.38 -11.82 -15.34
CA ASP A 245 -1.57 -10.96 -16.50
C ASP A 245 -0.37 -10.03 -16.70
N LYS A 246 -0.44 -9.20 -17.74
CA LYS A 246 0.64 -8.26 -18.10
C LYS A 246 0.80 -7.12 -17.08
N GLU A 247 -0.22 -6.83 -16.28
CA GLU A 247 -0.17 -5.84 -15.21
C GLU A 247 0.70 -6.37 -14.06
N VAL A 248 0.61 -7.66 -13.74
CA VAL A 248 1.48 -8.32 -12.74
C VAL A 248 2.96 -8.09 -13.02
N MET A 249 3.42 -8.28 -14.27
CA MET A 249 4.83 -8.04 -14.61
C MET A 249 5.23 -6.55 -14.49
N THR A 250 4.28 -5.64 -14.78
CA THR A 250 4.49 -4.20 -14.60
C THR A 250 4.63 -3.86 -13.12
N ASP A 251 3.81 -4.45 -12.26
CA ASP A 251 3.84 -4.30 -10.80
C ASP A 251 5.13 -4.88 -10.20
N SER A 252 5.57 -6.05 -10.69
CA SER A 252 6.87 -6.63 -10.33
C SER A 252 8.01 -5.68 -10.67
N LEU A 253 8.05 -5.12 -11.89
CA LEU A 253 9.06 -4.12 -12.24
C LEU A 253 8.95 -2.86 -11.36
N ALA A 254 7.75 -2.37 -11.08
CA ALA A 254 7.54 -1.21 -10.23
C ALA A 254 8.08 -1.45 -8.83
N LEU A 255 7.86 -2.64 -8.26
CA LEU A 255 8.43 -3.06 -6.98
C LEU A 255 9.97 -3.06 -7.00
N GLY A 256 10.58 -3.54 -8.09
CA GLY A 256 12.03 -3.49 -8.29
C GLY A 256 12.58 -2.06 -8.22
N TYR A 257 11.93 -1.11 -8.92
CA TYR A 257 12.32 0.30 -8.86
C TYR A 257 12.02 0.95 -7.50
N LYS A 258 10.89 0.62 -6.85
CA LYS A 258 10.56 1.12 -5.50
C LYS A 258 11.64 0.73 -4.48
N LEU A 259 12.12 -0.52 -4.53
CA LEU A 259 13.23 -0.94 -3.68
C LEU A 259 14.51 -0.12 -3.96
N VAL A 260 14.86 0.07 -5.23
CA VAL A 260 16.02 0.91 -5.60
C VAL A 260 15.88 2.31 -4.99
N TYR A 261 14.70 2.91 -5.11
CA TYR A 261 14.40 4.22 -4.54
C TYR A 261 14.64 4.22 -3.01
N GLU A 262 14.07 3.26 -2.28
CA GLU A 262 14.21 3.20 -0.81
C GLU A 262 15.65 2.98 -0.33
N VAL A 263 16.40 2.10 -1.01
CA VAL A 263 17.82 1.88 -0.69
C VAL A 263 18.63 3.16 -0.97
N MET A 264 18.39 3.84 -2.10
CA MET A 264 19.06 5.09 -2.42
C MET A 264 18.70 6.23 -1.45
N ALA A 265 17.43 6.33 -1.06
CA ALA A 265 16.96 7.29 -0.07
C ALA A 265 17.65 7.05 1.28
N THR A 266 17.75 5.80 1.72
CA THR A 266 18.46 5.40 2.94
C THR A 266 19.95 5.78 2.90
N ILE A 267 20.62 5.56 1.77
CA ILE A 267 22.00 6.01 1.57
C ILE A 267 22.10 7.54 1.73
N CYS A 268 21.16 8.30 1.16
CA CYS A 268 21.16 9.76 1.27
C CYS A 268 20.96 10.25 2.71
N ARG A 269 19.99 9.69 3.45
CA ARG A 269 19.71 10.06 4.86
C ARG A 269 20.93 9.88 5.77
N THR A 270 21.65 8.77 5.57
CA THR A 270 22.82 8.41 6.41
C THR A 270 24.08 9.24 6.16
N GLU A 271 24.08 10.20 5.23
CA GLU A 271 25.22 11.10 5.02
C GLU A 271 25.34 12.19 6.09
N ASN A 272 24.23 12.55 6.77
CA ASN A 272 24.20 13.67 7.72
C ASN A 272 24.15 13.25 9.19
N LEU A 273 23.94 11.97 9.50
CA LEU A 273 23.91 11.45 10.86
C LEU A 273 25.34 11.43 11.44
N LYS A 274 25.63 12.39 12.33
CA LYS A 274 26.97 12.59 12.90
C LYS A 274 27.34 11.60 14.00
N ASP A 275 26.37 10.99 14.68
CA ASP A 275 26.64 10.32 15.95
C ASP A 275 26.35 8.80 15.97
N GLU A 276 25.56 8.24 15.04
CA GLU A 276 25.38 6.79 14.88
C GLU A 276 25.23 6.44 13.39
N MET A 277 26.33 6.11 12.71
CA MET A 277 26.27 5.73 11.29
C MET A 277 25.56 4.38 11.14
N LEU A 278 24.27 4.41 10.78
CA LEU A 278 23.51 3.22 10.35
C LEU A 278 24.21 2.46 9.21
N LEU A 279 24.88 3.20 8.31
CA LEU A 279 25.68 2.68 7.20
C LEU A 279 27.10 3.24 7.22
N ASN A 280 28.09 2.35 7.26
CA ASN A 280 29.48 2.72 7.07
C ASN A 280 29.85 2.91 5.58
N ILE A 281 30.99 3.53 5.30
CA ILE A 281 31.43 3.85 3.93
C ILE A 281 31.53 2.60 3.04
N ALA A 282 32.00 1.47 3.58
CA ALA A 282 32.13 0.23 2.80
C ALA A 282 30.75 -0.32 2.41
N GLN A 283 29.78 -0.28 3.33
CA GLN A 283 28.40 -0.68 3.08
C GLN A 283 27.75 0.24 2.03
N LYS A 284 27.92 1.56 2.14
CA LYS A 284 27.42 2.52 1.15
C LYS A 284 27.98 2.24 -0.25
N ASN A 285 29.29 2.00 -0.35
CA ASN A 285 29.93 1.69 -1.64
C ASN A 285 29.41 0.38 -2.21
N TYR A 286 29.25 -0.65 -1.38
CA TYR A 286 28.73 -1.95 -1.79
C TYR A 286 27.29 -1.87 -2.31
N LEU A 287 26.39 -1.21 -1.54
CA LEU A 287 25.02 -0.95 -1.95
C LEU A 287 24.97 -0.16 -3.27
N THR A 288 25.74 0.93 -3.36
CA THR A 288 25.84 1.74 -4.60
C THR A 288 26.28 0.89 -5.80
N GLU A 289 27.27 0.02 -5.62
CA GLU A 289 27.73 -0.88 -6.67
C GLU A 289 26.64 -1.87 -7.09
N MET A 290 25.93 -2.48 -6.14
CA MET A 290 24.81 -3.38 -6.44
C MET A 290 23.71 -2.67 -7.23
N LEU A 291 23.28 -1.49 -6.77
CA LEU A 291 22.26 -0.68 -7.45
C LEU A 291 22.71 -0.27 -8.86
N SER A 292 23.99 0.07 -9.04
CA SER A 292 24.55 0.42 -10.36
C SER A 292 24.50 -0.74 -11.37
N LYS A 293 24.47 -1.98 -10.88
CA LYS A 293 24.31 -3.19 -11.71
C LYS A 293 22.84 -3.55 -11.90
N PHE A 294 22.01 -3.36 -10.89
CA PHE A 294 20.60 -3.77 -10.91
C PHE A 294 19.71 -2.83 -11.70
N VAL A 295 19.90 -1.51 -11.60
CA VAL A 295 19.09 -0.52 -12.35
C VAL A 295 19.15 -0.74 -13.87
N PRO A 296 20.32 -0.94 -14.51
CA PRO A 296 20.36 -1.26 -15.94
C PRO A 296 19.62 -2.55 -16.32
N GLN A 297 19.59 -3.55 -15.44
CA GLN A 297 18.84 -4.79 -15.68
C GLN A 297 17.33 -4.52 -15.65
N LEU A 298 16.86 -3.74 -14.68
CA LEU A 298 15.46 -3.27 -14.64
C LEU A 298 15.10 -2.43 -15.86
N ASP A 299 16.01 -1.59 -16.34
CA ASP A 299 15.78 -0.75 -17.53
C ASP A 299 15.67 -1.61 -18.79
N GLU A 300 16.51 -2.64 -18.94
CA GLU A 300 16.43 -3.60 -20.02
C GLU A 300 15.11 -4.40 -19.99
N MET A 301 14.73 -4.91 -18.81
CA MET A 301 13.47 -5.64 -18.63
C MET A 301 12.26 -4.76 -18.95
N ALA A 302 12.22 -3.52 -18.45
CA ALA A 302 11.13 -2.58 -18.71
C ALA A 302 11.04 -2.19 -20.18
N ALA A 303 12.19 -1.94 -20.84
CA ALA A 303 12.22 -1.61 -22.27
C ALA A 303 11.74 -2.79 -23.13
N ASN A 304 12.12 -4.01 -22.77
CA ASN A 304 11.63 -5.21 -23.43
C ASN A 304 10.11 -5.36 -23.25
N LEU A 305 9.58 -5.15 -22.04
CA LEU A 305 8.14 -5.21 -21.79
C LEU A 305 7.38 -4.14 -22.58
N GLU A 306 7.86 -2.89 -22.57
CA GLU A 306 7.23 -1.77 -23.31
C GLU A 306 7.22 -2.02 -24.82
N ALA A 307 8.29 -2.60 -25.38
CA ALA A 307 8.39 -2.90 -26.80
C ALA A 307 7.37 -3.95 -27.28
N HIS A 308 7.04 -4.92 -26.42
CA HIS A 308 6.11 -6.01 -26.75
C HIS A 308 4.67 -5.68 -26.32
N HIS A 309 4.50 -4.90 -25.25
CA HIS A 309 3.22 -4.63 -24.60
C HIS A 309 3.11 -3.16 -24.15
N PRO A 310 2.66 -2.24 -25.02
CA PRO A 310 2.48 -0.83 -24.67
C PRO A 310 1.25 -0.64 -23.75
N HIS A 311 1.43 -0.91 -22.45
CA HIS A 311 0.46 -0.65 -21.38
C HIS A 311 0.79 0.64 -20.62
N ASN A 312 0.03 0.94 -19.55
CA ASN A 312 0.19 2.17 -18.79
C ASN A 312 1.46 2.16 -17.92
N PHE A 313 2.57 2.68 -18.44
CA PHE A 313 3.86 2.80 -17.73
C PHE A 313 3.97 4.07 -16.85
N SER A 314 2.86 4.77 -16.52
CA SER A 314 2.93 6.06 -15.83
C SER A 314 3.60 5.98 -14.45
N GLU A 315 3.33 4.92 -13.69
CA GLU A 315 3.96 4.67 -12.39
C GLU A 315 5.46 4.43 -12.54
N LEU A 316 5.86 3.56 -13.48
CA LEU A 316 7.27 3.29 -13.77
C LEU A 316 8.04 4.55 -14.20
N VAL A 317 7.44 5.38 -15.06
CA VAL A 317 8.03 6.66 -15.47
C VAL A 317 8.23 7.58 -14.26
N THR A 318 7.26 7.64 -13.36
CA THR A 318 7.33 8.46 -12.14
C THR A 318 8.44 7.97 -11.20
N ILE A 319 8.52 6.67 -10.93
CA ILE A 319 9.55 6.11 -10.05
C ILE A 319 10.95 6.27 -10.65
N LYS A 320 11.13 6.02 -11.96
CA LYS A 320 12.40 6.27 -12.66
C LYS A 320 12.84 7.72 -12.55
N LYS A 321 11.94 8.68 -12.78
CA LYS A 321 12.22 10.11 -12.59
C LYS A 321 12.64 10.43 -11.15
N SER A 322 12.04 9.75 -10.18
CA SER A 322 12.36 9.90 -8.77
C SER A 322 13.77 9.41 -8.46
N ILE A 323 14.15 8.23 -8.97
CA ILE A 323 15.50 7.66 -8.86
C ILE A 323 16.54 8.58 -9.51
N GLU A 324 16.27 9.14 -10.70
CA GLU A 324 17.16 10.12 -11.31
C GLU A 324 17.31 11.38 -10.45
N SER A 325 16.24 11.82 -9.80
CA SER A 325 16.27 12.98 -8.89
C SER A 325 17.08 12.69 -7.62
N LEU A 326 17.02 11.47 -7.09
CA LEU A 326 17.86 11.01 -5.98
C LEU A 326 19.36 11.07 -6.32
N LYS A 327 19.75 10.82 -7.57
CA LYS A 327 21.16 10.96 -7.99
C LYS A 327 21.67 12.39 -7.79
N TRP A 328 20.84 13.41 -8.07
CA TRP A 328 21.20 14.81 -7.83
C TRP A 328 21.30 15.15 -6.34
N ILE A 329 20.38 14.60 -5.53
CA ILE A 329 20.45 14.72 -4.05
C ILE A 329 21.76 14.11 -3.54
N TYR A 330 22.09 12.89 -3.98
CA TYR A 330 23.31 12.18 -3.62
C TYR A 330 24.58 12.97 -4.02
N GLN A 331 24.59 13.57 -5.21
CA GLN A 331 25.69 14.41 -5.72
C GLN A 331 25.77 15.80 -5.05
N ARG A 332 24.79 16.16 -4.22
CA ARG A 332 24.65 17.48 -3.58
C ARG A 332 24.49 18.62 -4.58
N ASP A 333 23.91 18.35 -5.75
CA ASP A 333 23.59 19.36 -6.76
C ASP A 333 22.14 19.84 -6.61
N LEU A 334 21.96 20.88 -5.80
CA LEU A 334 20.64 21.45 -5.54
C LEU A 334 19.99 22.04 -6.80
N GLU A 335 20.77 22.67 -7.68
CA GLU A 335 20.21 23.36 -8.85
C GLU A 335 19.66 22.35 -9.86
N SER A 336 20.42 21.30 -10.15
CA SER A 336 19.97 20.22 -11.04
C SER A 336 18.81 19.44 -10.42
N PHE A 337 18.84 19.19 -9.11
CA PHE A 337 17.73 18.59 -8.39
C PHE A 337 16.44 19.41 -8.52
N LEU A 338 16.46 20.71 -8.19
CA LEU A 338 15.24 21.52 -8.24
C LEU A 338 14.68 21.64 -9.66
N LYS A 339 15.53 21.64 -10.69
CA LYS A 339 15.10 21.61 -12.10
C LYS A 339 14.47 20.28 -12.50
N SER A 340 14.88 19.15 -11.91
CA SER A 340 14.30 17.85 -12.25
C SER A 340 12.84 17.70 -11.79
N LEU A 341 12.39 18.51 -10.83
CA LEU A 341 11.03 18.47 -10.27
C LEU A 341 9.96 19.16 -11.15
N ASP A 342 10.37 19.98 -12.13
CA ASP A 342 9.45 20.76 -12.94
C ASP A 342 8.47 19.89 -13.77
N ASN A 343 7.30 20.47 -14.08
CA ASN A 343 6.26 19.91 -14.96
C ASN A 343 5.80 18.49 -14.58
N SER A 344 5.34 18.33 -13.34
CA SER A 344 4.83 17.06 -12.85
C SER A 344 3.29 17.09 -12.77
N ASP A 345 2.67 15.96 -13.09
CA ASP A 345 1.26 15.70 -12.86
C ASP A 345 0.99 15.39 -11.37
N LYS A 346 -0.19 14.87 -11.03
CA LYS A 346 -0.56 14.59 -9.64
C LYS A 346 0.40 13.58 -9.00
N GLU A 347 0.64 12.44 -9.63
CA GLU A 347 1.56 11.42 -9.10
C GLU A 347 2.99 11.94 -8.98
N GLY A 348 3.50 12.61 -10.03
CA GLY A 348 4.84 13.18 -9.97
C GLY A 348 4.99 14.28 -8.92
N LEU A 349 3.96 15.09 -8.67
CA LEU A 349 3.98 16.06 -7.58
C LEU A 349 4.01 15.39 -6.20
N MET A 350 3.31 14.26 -6.00
CA MET A 350 3.36 13.50 -4.75
C MET A 350 4.78 12.97 -4.49
N SER A 351 5.40 12.34 -5.50
CA SER A 351 6.80 11.90 -5.41
C SER A 351 7.76 13.08 -5.14
N ASN A 352 7.53 14.23 -5.76
CA ASN A 352 8.35 15.43 -5.50
C ASN A 352 8.28 15.91 -4.04
N VAL A 353 7.19 15.66 -3.32
CA VAL A 353 7.08 16.00 -1.89
C VAL A 353 8.10 15.20 -1.09
N GLU A 354 8.10 13.87 -1.24
CA GLU A 354 9.03 12.97 -0.55
C GLU A 354 10.49 13.31 -0.88
N LEU A 355 10.80 13.56 -2.16
CA LEU A 355 12.13 13.97 -2.60
C LEU A 355 12.57 15.29 -1.97
N LEU A 356 11.66 16.27 -1.84
CA LEU A 356 11.96 17.57 -1.23
C LEU A 356 12.15 17.44 0.28
N GLU A 357 11.40 16.57 0.96
CA GLU A 357 11.58 16.25 2.38
C GLU A 357 12.93 15.58 2.63
N LEU A 358 13.27 14.56 1.84
CA LEU A 358 14.59 13.93 1.88
C LEU A 358 15.71 14.94 1.60
N ALA A 359 15.52 15.85 0.64
CA ALA A 359 16.49 16.90 0.34
C ALA A 359 16.67 17.86 1.53
N VAL A 360 15.63 18.16 2.29
CA VAL A 360 15.75 18.99 3.51
C VAL A 360 16.65 18.31 4.55
N GLU A 361 16.52 17.00 4.72
CA GLU A 361 17.34 16.22 5.67
C GLU A 361 18.79 16.06 5.19
N THR A 362 18.97 16.03 3.86
CA THR A 362 20.25 15.74 3.23
C THR A 362 21.06 17.00 3.02
N PHE A 363 20.53 18.08 2.46
CA PHE A 363 21.32 19.28 2.17
C PHE A 363 21.72 20.09 3.41
N PRO A 364 22.80 20.90 3.34
CA PRO A 364 23.19 21.77 4.44
C PRO A 364 22.09 22.76 4.87
N PRO A 365 22.03 23.15 6.17
CA PRO A 365 20.97 24.03 6.68
C PRO A 365 20.79 25.35 5.93
N GLU A 366 21.86 25.89 5.33
CA GLU A 366 21.83 27.14 4.55
C GLU A 366 20.94 27.04 3.30
N LYS A 367 20.72 25.81 2.80
CA LYS A 367 19.85 25.52 1.66
C LYS A 367 18.41 25.23 2.05
N SER A 368 18.14 25.02 3.34
CA SER A 368 16.83 24.59 3.84
C SER A 368 15.71 25.56 3.45
N TRP A 369 15.95 26.87 3.50
CA TRP A 369 14.94 27.87 3.10
C TRP A 369 14.51 27.74 1.63
N GLU A 370 15.46 27.51 0.74
CA GLU A 370 15.23 27.37 -0.70
C GLU A 370 14.40 26.10 -0.98
N ILE A 371 14.83 24.96 -0.44
CA ILE A 371 14.15 23.66 -0.59
C ILE A 371 12.73 23.73 -0.03
N ARG A 372 12.56 24.25 1.20
CA ARG A 372 11.25 24.41 1.84
C ARG A 372 10.31 25.36 1.10
N THR A 373 10.87 26.34 0.39
CA THR A 373 10.08 27.22 -0.48
C THR A 373 9.58 26.47 -1.72
N HIS A 374 10.40 25.58 -2.31
CA HIS A 374 9.94 24.67 -3.36
C HIS A 374 8.89 23.70 -2.84
N LEU A 375 9.09 23.10 -1.66
CA LEU A 375 8.10 22.23 -1.01
C LEU A 375 6.75 22.93 -0.79
N SER A 376 6.75 24.16 -0.30
CA SER A 376 5.52 24.95 -0.12
C SER A 376 4.77 25.16 -1.45
N LYS A 377 5.49 25.38 -2.57
CA LYS A 377 4.88 25.51 -3.90
C LYS A 377 4.30 24.19 -4.40
N THR A 378 5.06 23.08 -4.28
CA THR A 378 4.63 21.74 -4.68
C THR A 378 3.38 21.32 -3.94
N LEU A 379 3.38 21.45 -2.60
CA LEU A 379 2.23 21.13 -1.77
C LEU A 379 1.01 22.04 -2.06
N ALA A 380 1.23 23.32 -2.34
CA ALA A 380 0.14 24.23 -2.72
C ALA A 380 -0.52 23.81 -4.05
N ASN A 381 0.27 23.35 -5.03
CA ASN A 381 -0.25 22.84 -6.29
C ASN A 381 -1.04 21.55 -6.08
N LEU A 382 -0.51 20.60 -5.30
CA LEU A 382 -1.23 19.37 -4.92
C LEU A 382 -2.54 19.65 -4.22
N GLN A 383 -2.54 20.56 -3.23
CA GLN A 383 -3.75 20.95 -2.52
C GLN A 383 -4.81 21.48 -3.50
N ASN A 384 -4.42 22.30 -4.47
CA ASN A 384 -5.36 22.83 -5.46
C ASN A 384 -5.94 21.73 -6.37
N ILE A 385 -5.12 20.77 -6.79
CA ILE A 385 -5.55 19.62 -7.59
C ILE A 385 -6.54 18.77 -6.78
N LEU A 386 -6.18 18.37 -5.56
CA LEU A 386 -7.01 17.51 -4.70
C LEU A 386 -8.30 18.21 -4.27
N ALA A 387 -8.25 19.51 -3.93
CA ALA A 387 -9.45 20.28 -3.59
C ALA A 387 -10.42 20.40 -4.78
N LYS A 388 -9.88 20.51 -6.00
CA LYS A 388 -10.69 20.51 -7.22
C LYS A 388 -11.33 19.13 -7.44
N GLU A 389 -10.56 18.05 -7.33
CA GLU A 389 -11.08 16.68 -7.46
C GLU A 389 -12.19 16.40 -6.41
N GLN A 390 -11.95 16.77 -5.15
CA GLN A 390 -12.94 16.69 -4.08
C GLN A 390 -14.22 17.45 -4.44
N SER A 391 -14.09 18.70 -4.89
CA SER A 391 -15.24 19.52 -5.28
C SER A 391 -15.99 18.93 -6.48
N ASP A 392 -15.28 18.38 -7.46
CA ASP A 392 -15.88 17.79 -8.66
C ASP A 392 -16.65 16.50 -8.32
N ILE A 393 -16.21 15.72 -7.33
CA ILE A 393 -16.96 14.57 -6.79
C ILE A 393 -18.19 15.04 -6.01
N ILE A 394 -18.03 15.96 -5.03
CA ILE A 394 -19.13 16.46 -4.20
C ILE A 394 -20.24 17.11 -5.04
N THR A 395 -19.88 17.83 -6.09
CA THR A 395 -20.85 18.50 -6.98
C THR A 395 -21.44 17.56 -8.04
N GLY A 396 -20.98 16.29 -8.11
CA GLY A 396 -21.45 15.31 -9.07
C GLY A 396 -21.01 15.58 -10.51
N ARG A 397 -19.97 16.41 -10.72
CA ARG A 397 -19.34 16.59 -12.04
C ARG A 397 -18.65 15.30 -12.47
N ILE A 398 -18.05 14.58 -11.52
CA ILE A 398 -17.56 13.24 -11.72
C ILE A 398 -18.54 12.27 -11.06
N LYS A 399 -19.10 11.35 -11.85
CA LYS A 399 -20.09 10.37 -11.40
C LYS A 399 -19.41 9.05 -11.05
N ASN A 400 -20.05 8.26 -10.19
CA ASN A 400 -19.60 6.91 -9.79
C ASN A 400 -18.23 6.87 -9.10
N LYS A 401 -17.83 7.96 -8.43
CA LYS A 401 -16.59 8.06 -7.64
C LYS A 401 -16.84 8.39 -6.17
N ASP A 402 -18.02 8.03 -5.66
CA ASP A 402 -18.42 8.36 -4.30
C ASP A 402 -17.55 7.64 -3.26
N ASN A 403 -17.03 6.46 -3.59
CA ASN A 403 -16.05 5.72 -2.77
C ASN A 403 -14.66 6.37 -2.77
N GLU A 404 -14.28 7.11 -3.81
CA GLU A 404 -12.98 7.80 -3.87
C GLU A 404 -12.95 9.10 -3.04
N LEU A 405 -14.11 9.59 -2.57
CA LEU A 405 -14.18 10.85 -1.84
C LEU A 405 -13.39 10.82 -0.54
N SER A 406 -13.48 9.74 0.24
CA SER A 406 -12.78 9.65 1.52
C SER A 406 -11.25 9.56 1.36
N PRO A 407 -10.71 8.70 0.46
CA PRO A 407 -9.29 8.72 0.12
C PRO A 407 -8.77 10.10 -0.33
N ILE A 408 -9.52 10.82 -1.18
CA ILE A 408 -9.14 12.17 -1.61
C ILE A 408 -9.17 13.17 -0.45
N VAL A 409 -10.17 13.09 0.42
CA VAL A 409 -10.26 13.92 1.63
C VAL A 409 -9.08 13.66 2.55
N PHE A 410 -8.71 12.40 2.76
CA PHE A 410 -7.56 12.01 3.56
C PHE A 410 -6.28 12.64 3.00
N LYS A 411 -5.96 12.38 1.72
CA LYS A 411 -4.77 12.94 1.03
C LYS A 411 -4.76 14.47 1.06
N LEU A 412 -5.90 15.12 0.85
CA LEU A 412 -6.00 16.58 0.92
C LEU A 412 -5.65 17.10 2.32
N CYS A 413 -6.19 16.48 3.37
CA CYS A 413 -5.93 16.90 4.75
C CYS A 413 -4.47 16.64 5.14
N ASP A 414 -3.90 15.52 4.70
CA ASP A 414 -2.50 15.19 4.93
C ASP A 414 -1.56 16.21 4.29
N ILE A 415 -1.79 16.57 3.03
CA ILE A 415 -1.07 17.67 2.35
C ILE A 415 -1.23 19.00 3.10
N MET A 416 -2.40 19.30 3.65
CA MET A 416 -2.61 20.54 4.41
C MET A 416 -1.85 20.54 5.74
N ILE A 417 -1.75 19.40 6.42
CA ILE A 417 -0.93 19.24 7.62
C ILE A 417 0.55 19.39 7.27
N ASN A 418 1.04 18.70 6.23
CA ASN A 418 2.42 18.82 5.76
C ASN A 418 2.76 20.27 5.41
N ARG A 419 1.86 20.98 4.71
CA ARG A 419 2.02 22.42 4.47
C ARG A 419 2.16 23.22 5.76
N SER A 420 1.31 22.96 6.75
CA SER A 420 1.38 23.66 8.04
C SER A 420 2.75 23.44 8.69
N ASP A 421 3.18 22.19 8.79
CA ASP A 421 4.45 21.82 9.40
C ASP A 421 5.62 22.48 8.65
N ASN A 422 5.60 22.50 7.31
CA ASN A 422 6.59 23.22 6.51
C ASN A 422 6.59 24.75 6.75
N GLU A 423 5.43 25.40 6.91
CA GLU A 423 5.38 26.82 7.28
C GLU A 423 5.98 27.07 8.68
N LEU A 424 5.76 26.17 9.63
CA LEU A 424 6.36 26.24 10.98
C LEU A 424 7.88 26.06 10.94
N TYR A 425 8.39 25.15 10.12
CA TYR A 425 9.84 25.03 9.90
C TYR A 425 10.44 26.30 9.31
N ARG A 426 9.79 26.90 8.30
CA ARG A 426 10.21 28.18 7.73
C ARG A 426 10.19 29.28 8.79
N CYS A 427 9.23 29.25 9.70
CA CYS A 427 9.17 30.16 10.85
C CYS A 427 10.41 29.99 11.75
N MET A 428 10.84 28.76 12.06
CA MET A 428 12.06 28.52 12.84
C MET A 428 13.31 29.08 12.18
N ILE A 429 13.45 28.90 10.86
CA ILE A 429 14.59 29.45 10.11
C ILE A 429 14.62 30.97 10.25
N LYS A 430 13.48 31.65 10.09
CA LYS A 430 13.39 33.12 10.25
C LYS A 430 13.63 33.59 11.67
N LYS A 431 13.20 32.83 12.69
CA LYS A 431 13.50 33.10 14.11
C LYS A 431 15.01 32.98 14.37
N ALA A 432 15.66 31.94 13.86
CA ALA A 432 17.11 31.76 14.01
C ALA A 432 17.91 32.89 13.32
N GLU A 433 17.50 33.33 12.13
CA GLU A 433 18.10 34.50 11.45
C GLU A 433 17.97 35.79 12.28
N LEU A 434 16.82 36.00 12.92
CA LEU A 434 16.56 37.16 13.78
C LEU A 434 17.46 37.17 15.03
N ASP A 435 17.71 36.01 15.62
CA ASP A 435 18.55 35.85 16.82
C ASP A 435 20.05 36.01 16.53
N GLN A 436 20.50 35.60 15.34
CA GLN A 436 21.92 35.61 14.96
C GLN A 436 22.44 36.99 14.52
N HIS A 437 21.55 37.94 14.19
CA HIS A 437 21.97 39.21 13.61
C HIS A 437 21.50 40.45 14.41
N ALA A 438 22.46 41.33 14.73
CA ALA A 438 22.19 42.69 15.19
C ALA A 438 21.73 43.57 14.01
N GLU A 439 20.60 43.23 13.40
CA GLU A 439 20.15 43.87 12.17
C GLU A 439 19.58 45.28 12.37
N PRO A 440 19.64 46.14 11.32
CA PRO A 440 18.88 47.38 11.27
C PRO A 440 17.39 47.14 11.55
N HIS A 441 16.73 48.09 12.23
CA HIS A 441 15.32 47.98 12.63
C HIS A 441 14.37 47.56 11.50
N THR A 442 14.61 48.01 10.26
CA THR A 442 13.76 47.71 9.09
C THR A 442 13.80 46.25 8.67
N ILE A 443 14.95 45.58 8.81
CA ILE A 443 15.08 44.16 8.43
C ILE A 443 14.42 43.27 9.50
N LYS A 444 14.61 43.63 10.78
CA LYS A 444 13.91 43.01 11.92
C LYS A 444 12.39 43.05 11.77
N GLU A 445 11.82 44.19 11.35
CA GLU A 445 10.38 44.32 11.11
C GLU A 445 9.91 43.39 9.97
N GLY A 446 10.71 43.25 8.91
CA GLY A 446 10.45 42.31 7.82
C GLY A 446 10.42 40.84 8.26
N HIS A 447 11.38 40.42 9.09
CA HIS A 447 11.42 39.07 9.66
C HIS A 447 10.22 38.80 10.57
N LEU A 448 9.91 39.73 11.49
CA LEU A 448 8.76 39.60 12.40
C LEU A 448 7.43 39.47 11.65
N LYS A 449 7.23 40.29 10.61
CA LYS A 449 6.04 40.21 9.76
C LYS A 449 5.97 38.88 9.01
N THR A 450 7.11 38.37 8.54
CA THR A 450 7.16 37.07 7.86
C THR A 450 6.79 35.94 8.83
N ILE A 451 7.35 35.95 10.04
CA ILE A 451 7.04 34.99 11.11
C ILE A 451 5.53 34.97 11.41
N GLU A 452 4.92 36.13 11.61
CA GLU A 452 3.48 36.25 11.88
C GLU A 452 2.62 35.67 10.74
N ILE A 453 3.01 35.92 9.48
CA ILE A 453 2.30 35.37 8.32
C ILE A 453 2.42 33.84 8.29
N LEU A 454 3.60 33.29 8.55
CA LEU A 454 3.85 31.84 8.53
C LEU A 454 3.04 31.12 9.61
N GLU A 455 3.05 31.64 10.84
CA GLU A 455 2.28 31.08 11.96
C GLU A 455 0.77 31.13 11.68
N ARG A 456 0.26 32.26 11.18
CA ARG A 456 -1.15 32.40 10.81
C ARG A 456 -1.55 31.43 9.69
N ASN A 457 -0.68 31.23 8.71
CA ASN A 457 -0.92 30.29 7.61
C ASN A 457 -1.00 28.85 8.15
N ALA A 458 -0.07 28.45 9.02
CA ALA A 458 -0.06 27.13 9.66
C ALA A 458 -1.37 26.86 10.43
N THR A 459 -1.79 27.79 11.31
CA THR A 459 -3.06 27.70 12.05
C THR A 459 -4.28 27.57 11.11
N THR A 460 -4.29 28.34 10.02
CA THR A 460 -5.38 28.31 9.03
C THR A 460 -5.45 26.96 8.32
N LEU A 461 -4.29 26.40 7.92
CA LEU A 461 -4.20 25.10 7.27
C LEU A 461 -4.71 23.98 8.19
N LEU A 462 -4.27 23.95 9.44
CA LEU A 462 -4.70 22.96 10.43
C LEU A 462 -6.20 23.06 10.74
N THR A 463 -6.73 24.29 10.88
CA THR A 463 -8.16 24.50 11.09
C THR A 463 -8.98 23.94 9.93
N ASN A 464 -8.57 24.24 8.70
CA ASN A 464 -9.25 23.74 7.51
C ASN A 464 -9.13 22.21 7.38
N ALA A 465 -7.95 21.62 7.64
CA ALA A 465 -7.75 20.18 7.60
C ALA A 465 -8.67 19.46 8.61
N LYS A 466 -8.71 19.96 9.85
CA LYS A 466 -9.62 19.48 10.90
C LYS A 466 -11.09 19.58 10.47
N ASP A 467 -11.51 20.73 9.94
CA ASP A 467 -12.89 20.97 9.54
C ASP A 467 -13.33 20.11 8.35
N ILE A 468 -12.42 19.81 7.43
CA ILE A 468 -12.66 18.93 6.28
C ILE A 468 -12.71 17.47 6.74
N ALA A 469 -11.72 17.00 7.50
CA ALA A 469 -11.64 15.62 7.99
C ALA A 469 -12.80 15.24 8.92
N HIS A 470 -13.37 16.21 9.66
CA HIS A 470 -14.53 15.97 10.51
C HIS A 470 -15.82 15.69 9.72
N ARG A 471 -15.89 16.07 8.44
CA ARG A 471 -17.11 15.87 7.63
C ARG A 471 -17.21 14.43 7.15
N SER A 472 -18.43 13.89 7.22
CA SER A 472 -18.73 12.57 6.64
C SER A 472 -18.63 12.61 5.11
N CYS A 473 -17.99 11.60 4.52
CA CYS A 473 -17.91 11.37 3.08
C CYS A 473 -19.06 10.52 2.53
N GLY A 474 -20.14 10.32 3.30
CA GLY A 474 -21.34 9.61 2.88
C GLY A 474 -21.38 8.13 3.27
N PHE A 475 -22.37 7.41 2.74
CA PHE A 475 -22.67 6.02 3.10
C PHE A 475 -21.77 4.99 2.38
N SER A 476 -21.13 5.38 1.28
CA SER A 476 -20.25 4.51 0.48
C SER A 476 -18.80 4.49 0.98
N GLU A 477 -18.52 5.14 2.11
CA GLU A 477 -17.19 5.18 2.72
C GLU A 477 -16.86 3.84 3.39
N TYR A 478 -15.69 3.28 3.08
CA TYR A 478 -15.19 2.07 3.73
C TYR A 478 -14.69 2.36 5.14
N ILE A 479 -14.73 1.33 6.00
CA ILE A 479 -14.32 1.48 7.40
C ILE A 479 -12.85 1.89 7.54
N THR A 480 -11.97 1.36 6.69
CA THR A 480 -10.55 1.68 6.66
C THR A 480 -10.32 3.16 6.34
N ASP A 481 -10.96 3.67 5.29
CA ASP A 481 -10.90 5.09 4.91
C ASP A 481 -11.45 6.01 6.00
N LYS A 482 -12.54 5.59 6.65
CA LYS A 482 -13.12 6.33 7.78
C LYS A 482 -12.14 6.43 8.95
N LEU A 483 -11.41 5.36 9.25
CA LEU A 483 -10.41 5.34 10.30
C LEU A 483 -9.18 6.18 9.91
N LYS A 484 -8.70 6.12 8.67
CA LYS A 484 -7.66 7.03 8.15
C LYS A 484 -8.07 8.49 8.29
N ARG A 485 -9.33 8.83 7.96
CA ARG A 485 -9.86 10.18 8.15
C ARG A 485 -9.95 10.58 9.63
N ASN A 486 -10.25 9.64 10.52
CA ASN A 486 -10.23 9.90 11.95
C ASN A 486 -8.81 10.13 12.50
N TYR A 487 -7.84 9.35 12.01
CA TYR A 487 -6.41 9.57 12.27
C TYR A 487 -6.00 10.98 11.86
N ILE A 488 -6.27 11.40 10.61
CA ILE A 488 -5.85 12.72 10.12
C ILE A 488 -6.57 13.88 10.83
N PHE A 489 -7.83 13.66 11.23
CA PHE A 489 -8.56 14.59 12.10
C PHE A 489 -7.88 14.77 13.47
N GLY A 490 -7.43 13.66 14.07
CA GLY A 490 -6.65 13.65 15.30
C GLY A 490 -5.35 14.42 15.14
N GLN A 491 -4.57 14.12 14.09
CA GLN A 491 -3.30 14.79 13.78
C GLN A 491 -3.44 16.30 13.62
N ALA A 492 -4.48 16.78 12.90
CA ALA A 492 -4.75 18.20 12.75
C ALA A 492 -5.18 18.86 14.07
N THR A 493 -6.02 18.19 14.86
CA THR A 493 -6.50 18.69 16.15
C THR A 493 -5.36 18.80 17.16
N LEU A 494 -4.50 17.80 17.21
CA LEU A 494 -3.34 17.73 18.10
C LEU A 494 -2.36 18.88 17.84
N ARG A 495 -1.97 19.08 16.58
CA ARG A 495 -1.09 20.18 16.16
C ARG A 495 -1.69 21.54 16.46
N LEU A 496 -2.99 21.72 16.19
CA LEU A 496 -3.68 22.98 16.49
C LEU A 496 -3.71 23.27 17.99
N GLN A 497 -4.00 22.25 18.82
CA GLN A 497 -3.92 22.37 20.27
C GLN A 497 -2.51 22.75 20.72
N MET A 498 -1.47 22.15 20.15
CA MET A 498 -0.08 22.52 20.48
C MET A 498 0.22 23.98 20.15
N LEU A 499 -0.30 24.53 19.04
CA LEU A 499 -0.11 25.96 18.70
C LEU A 499 -0.91 26.91 19.61
N GLU A 500 -2.09 26.49 20.07
CA GLU A 500 -3.00 27.30 20.88
C GLU A 500 -2.73 27.21 22.39
N SER A 501 -2.16 26.10 22.86
CA SER A 501 -2.01 25.78 24.28
C SER A 501 -0.55 25.70 24.72
N THR A 502 -0.29 26.08 25.97
CA THR A 502 0.94 25.78 26.71
C THR A 502 0.89 24.34 27.24
N SER A 503 0.64 23.36 26.35
CA SER A 503 0.62 21.94 26.74
C SER A 503 1.99 21.52 27.28
N THR A 504 1.99 20.76 28.37
CA THR A 504 3.22 20.31 29.07
C THR A 504 3.70 18.94 28.60
N ALA A 505 2.93 18.23 27.76
CA ALA A 505 3.32 16.96 27.17
C ALA A 505 3.40 17.10 25.65
N LEU A 506 4.57 16.75 25.09
CA LEU A 506 4.76 16.57 23.65
C LEU A 506 4.23 15.17 23.29
N PRO A 507 3.24 15.06 22.40
CA PRO A 507 2.77 13.76 21.92
C PRO A 507 3.87 13.04 21.14
N GLU A 508 3.90 11.70 21.23
CA GLU A 508 4.86 10.83 20.53
C GLU A 508 4.93 11.15 19.03
N ASP A 509 3.78 11.30 18.37
CA ASP A 509 3.67 11.65 16.94
C ASP A 509 4.28 13.01 16.55
N LEU A 510 4.61 13.86 17.53
CA LEU A 510 5.22 15.18 17.33
C LEU A 510 6.62 15.26 17.93
N GLU A 511 7.14 14.17 18.49
CA GLU A 511 8.46 14.15 19.12
C GLU A 511 9.55 14.51 18.11
N ASP A 512 9.48 14.03 16.88
CA ASP A 512 10.54 14.29 15.88
C ASP A 512 10.45 15.68 15.23
N HIS A 513 9.40 16.44 15.49
CA HIS A 513 9.19 17.73 14.83
C HIS A 513 9.81 18.90 15.64
N PRO A 514 10.91 19.53 15.17
CA PRO A 514 11.69 20.53 15.91
C PRO A 514 10.91 21.75 16.38
N TYR A 515 9.88 22.20 15.64
CA TYR A 515 9.05 23.32 16.08
C TYR A 515 8.28 23.00 17.37
N TYR A 516 7.61 21.84 17.42
CA TYR A 516 6.83 21.44 18.58
C TYR A 516 7.75 21.06 19.76
N GLN A 517 8.91 20.45 19.50
CA GLN A 517 9.96 20.28 20.51
C GLN A 517 10.43 21.61 21.11
N ALA A 518 10.72 22.61 20.26
CA ALA A 518 11.16 23.93 20.71
C ALA A 518 10.07 24.66 21.50
N LEU A 519 8.81 24.53 21.07
CA LEU A 519 7.65 25.08 21.77
C LEU A 519 7.51 24.44 23.17
N HIS A 520 7.54 23.11 23.23
CA HIS A 520 7.46 22.34 24.50
C HIS A 520 8.61 22.68 25.45
N SER A 521 9.84 22.77 24.93
CA SER A 521 11.03 23.18 25.69
C SER A 521 10.90 24.59 26.26
N ALA A 522 10.22 25.50 25.55
CA ALA A 522 9.96 26.85 26.03
C ALA A 522 8.91 26.87 27.16
N VAL A 523 7.89 26.00 27.10
CA VAL A 523 6.87 25.86 28.14
C VAL A 523 7.45 25.29 29.44
N ILE A 524 8.32 24.27 29.38
CA ILE A 524 8.94 23.68 30.58
C ILE A 524 9.86 24.66 31.32
N ARG A 525 10.41 25.66 30.63
CA ARG A 525 11.33 26.65 31.22
C ARG A 525 10.63 27.80 31.97
N ILE A 526 9.30 27.89 31.88
CA ILE A 526 8.46 28.87 32.60
C ILE A 526 7.87 28.21 33.84
#